data_AF-M0EFV8-F1
#
_entry.id   AF-M0EFV8-F1
#
_cell.length_a   1.000
_cell.length_b   1.000
_cell.length_c   1.000
_cell.angle_alpha   90.00
_cell.angle_beta   90.00
_cell.angle_gamma   90.00
#
_symmetry.space_group_name_H-M   'P 1'
#
loop_
_entity.id
_entity.type
_entity.pdbx_description
1 polymer ?
#
loop_
_entity_poly.entity_id
_entity_poly.type
_entity_poly.pdbx_seq_one_letter_code
_entity_poly.pdbx_strand_id
1 'polypeptide(L)'
;MEAAYVCRVAVRFDPPDAAVDPDRFEVTVELPASEPGTDGWLFFRDRLWRGEIGDEPSFRRLAAGRLGIADAPGVEVAAVDFRELRTDEAYRGALTDAIAADLGPFNADSVDEVLRKYLGSSVHVRD
;
A
#
# COMPACT_ATOMS: atom_id res chain seq x y z
N MET A 1 9.97 7.91 13.53
CA MET A 1 8.97 8.12 12.46
C MET A 1 8.61 6.74 11.98
N GLU A 2 7.38 6.32 12.23
CA GLU A 2 6.85 5.02 11.84
C GLU A 2 5.65 5.19 10.93
N ALA A 3 5.67 4.51 9.80
CA ALA A 3 4.50 4.41 8.93
C ALA A 3 4.50 3.13 8.10
N ALA A 4 3.31 2.62 7.82
CA ALA A 4 3.10 1.46 6.99
C ALA A 4 1.84 1.59 6.15
N TYR A 5 1.91 1.11 4.91
CA TYR A 5 0.73 0.86 4.08
C TYR A 5 0.12 -0.47 4.53
N VAL A 6 -1.07 -0.41 5.08
CA VAL A 6 -1.83 -1.58 5.52
C VAL A 6 -2.69 -2.04 4.35
N CYS A 7 -2.48 -3.30 3.95
CA CYS A 7 -3.23 -3.94 2.88
C CYS A 7 -3.92 -5.20 3.39
N ARG A 8 -5.11 -5.49 2.85
CA ARG A 8 -5.73 -6.81 2.95
C ARG A 8 -5.31 -7.60 1.72
N VAL A 9 -4.82 -8.82 1.91
CA VAL A 9 -4.33 -9.67 0.84
C VAL A 9 -5.09 -10.98 0.89
N ALA A 10 -5.73 -11.36 -0.22
CA ALA A 10 -6.30 -12.69 -0.37
C ALA A 10 -5.27 -13.61 -1.00
N VAL A 11 -4.97 -14.72 -0.32
CA VAL A 11 -4.07 -15.78 -0.78
C VAL A 11 -4.91 -16.99 -1.17
N ARG A 12 -4.53 -17.64 -2.28
CA ARG A 12 -5.20 -18.83 -2.81
C ARG A 12 -4.16 -19.91 -3.13
N PHE A 13 -4.54 -21.18 -2.94
CA PHE A 13 -3.76 -22.34 -3.36
C PHE A 13 -4.16 -22.83 -4.78
N ASP A 14 -3.19 -23.36 -5.53
CA ASP A 14 -3.31 -23.89 -6.90
C ASP A 14 -2.56 -25.24 -7.04
N PRO A 15 -3.05 -26.25 -7.79
CA PRO A 15 -4.28 -26.29 -8.58
C PRO A 15 -5.56 -26.36 -7.71
N PRO A 16 -6.71 -25.90 -8.22
CA PRO A 16 -8.01 -26.03 -7.56
C PRO A 16 -8.44 -27.48 -7.30
N ASP A 17 -7.78 -28.45 -7.93
CA ASP A 17 -8.10 -29.87 -7.81
C ASP A 17 -7.61 -30.49 -6.49
N ALA A 18 -6.76 -29.79 -5.73
CA ALA A 18 -6.37 -30.17 -4.39
C ALA A 18 -7.46 -29.77 -3.38
N ALA A 19 -7.92 -30.72 -2.57
CA ALA A 19 -8.83 -30.41 -1.46
C ALA A 19 -8.05 -29.70 -0.34
N VAL A 20 -8.14 -28.37 -0.33
CA VAL A 20 -7.55 -27.50 0.70
C VAL A 20 -8.67 -26.78 1.43
N ASP A 21 -8.63 -26.77 2.76
CA ASP A 21 -9.61 -26.05 3.60
C ASP A 21 -8.88 -25.22 4.66
N PRO A 22 -8.89 -23.87 4.56
CA PRO A 22 -9.48 -23.08 3.47
C PRO A 22 -8.60 -23.07 2.21
N ASP A 23 -9.20 -23.11 1.02
CA ASP A 23 -8.51 -22.95 -0.27
C ASP A 23 -8.14 -21.48 -0.58
N ARG A 24 -8.79 -20.55 0.13
CA ARG A 24 -8.52 -19.11 0.12
C ARG A 24 -8.64 -18.54 1.52
N PHE A 25 -7.66 -17.73 1.91
CA PHE A 25 -7.69 -16.98 3.17
C PHE A 25 -7.19 -15.56 2.97
N GLU A 26 -7.44 -14.71 3.96
CA GLU A 26 -7.07 -13.30 3.90
C GLU A 26 -6.13 -12.96 5.04
N VAL A 27 -5.11 -12.16 4.71
CA VAL A 27 -4.10 -11.69 5.66
C VAL A 27 -3.99 -10.17 5.61
N THR A 28 -3.66 -9.58 6.74
CA THR A 28 -3.26 -8.17 6.81
C THR A 28 -1.75 -8.08 6.63
N VAL A 29 -1.32 -7.27 5.66
CA VAL A 29 0.09 -7.01 5.38
C VAL A 29 0.39 -5.56 5.66
N GLU A 30 1.47 -5.32 6.38
CA GLU A 30 2.01 -3.99 6.64
C GLU A 30 3.28 -3.81 5.81
N LEU A 31 3.24 -2.89 4.85
CA LEU A 31 4.39 -2.54 4.04
C LEU A 31 5.03 -1.28 4.63
N PRO A 32 6.27 -1.34 5.16
CA PRO A 32 6.94 -0.15 5.68
C PRO A 32 6.99 0.96 4.63
N ALA A 33 6.61 2.17 5.03
CA ALA A 33 6.69 3.34 4.17
C ALA A 33 8.09 3.96 4.28
N SER A 34 8.69 4.32 3.14
CA SER A 34 9.96 5.04 3.12
C SER A 34 9.80 6.44 3.73
N GLU A 35 10.87 6.95 4.34
CA GLU A 35 10.87 8.29 4.91
C GLU A 35 10.57 9.36 3.84
N PRO A 36 9.70 10.36 4.12
CA PRO A 36 9.39 11.42 3.17
C PRO A 36 10.65 12.15 2.69
N GLY A 37 10.76 12.35 1.37
CA GLY A 37 11.92 12.99 0.73
C GLY A 37 13.08 12.03 0.42
N THR A 38 13.02 10.76 0.81
CA THR A 38 14.02 9.72 0.49
C THR A 38 13.58 8.81 -0.65
N ASP A 39 14.49 8.08 -1.28
CA ASP A 39 14.15 7.18 -2.38
C ASP A 39 12.99 6.22 -2.02
N GLY A 40 11.95 6.20 -2.88
CA GLY A 40 10.77 5.36 -2.73
C GLY A 40 9.61 5.95 -1.91
N TRP A 41 9.77 7.15 -1.32
CA TRP A 41 8.71 7.79 -0.51
C TRP A 41 7.42 8.11 -1.28
N LEU A 42 7.50 8.19 -2.60
CA LEU A 42 6.38 8.45 -3.51
C LEU A 42 5.53 7.21 -3.81
N PHE A 43 5.70 6.11 -3.05
CA PHE A 43 4.94 4.87 -3.22
C PHE A 43 3.43 5.11 -3.31
N PHE A 44 2.87 5.95 -2.44
CA PHE A 44 1.44 6.27 -2.46
C PHE A 44 0.99 6.94 -3.78
N ARG A 45 1.80 7.85 -4.32
CA ARG A 45 1.53 8.55 -5.59
C ARG A 45 1.56 7.57 -6.75
N ASP A 46 2.52 6.65 -6.73
CA ASP A 46 2.79 5.75 -7.85
C ASP A 46 1.85 4.54 -7.87
N ARG A 47 1.23 4.20 -6.73
CA ARG A 47 0.43 2.97 -6.57
C ARG A 47 -1.03 3.20 -6.26
N LEU A 48 -1.39 4.34 -5.68
CA LEU A 48 -2.74 4.58 -5.18
C LEU A 48 -3.41 5.71 -5.93
N TRP A 49 -4.74 5.65 -6.02
CA TRP A 49 -5.57 6.73 -6.52
C TRP A 49 -6.88 6.74 -5.74
N ARG A 50 -7.15 7.84 -5.05
CA ARG A 50 -8.32 8.04 -4.17
C ARG A 50 -8.50 6.92 -3.13
N GLY A 51 -7.40 6.35 -2.63
CA GLY A 51 -7.43 5.25 -1.67
C GLY A 51 -7.62 3.86 -2.29
N GLU A 52 -7.54 3.73 -3.62
CA GLU A 52 -7.62 2.46 -4.33
C GLU A 52 -6.30 2.13 -5.02
N ILE A 53 -6.00 0.85 -5.23
CA ILE A 53 -4.80 0.41 -5.96
C ILE A 53 -5.01 0.66 -7.47
N GLY A 54 -4.08 1.36 -8.10
CA GLY A 54 -4.18 1.71 -9.53
C GLY A 54 -3.90 0.54 -10.49
N ASP A 55 -2.78 -0.16 -10.30
CA ASP A 55 -2.38 -1.35 -11.09
C ASP A 55 -2.37 -2.58 -10.18
N GLU A 56 -3.55 -3.20 -10.04
CA GLU A 56 -3.76 -4.36 -9.18
C GLU A 56 -2.86 -5.55 -9.57
N PRO A 57 -2.71 -5.97 -10.84
CA PRO A 57 -1.78 -7.05 -11.21
C PRO A 57 -0.33 -6.79 -10.80
N SER A 58 0.17 -5.56 -10.96
CA SER A 58 1.52 -5.18 -10.52
C SER A 58 1.63 -5.16 -9.00
N PHE A 59 0.60 -4.69 -8.29
CA PHE A 59 0.59 -4.67 -6.83
C PHE A 59 0.53 -6.10 -6.25
N ARG A 60 -0.22 -7.01 -6.86
CA ARG A 60 -0.25 -8.44 -6.47
C ARG A 60 1.13 -9.07 -6.52
N ARG A 61 1.92 -8.80 -7.57
CA ARG A 61 3.32 -9.28 -7.67
C ARG A 61 4.20 -8.69 -6.57
N LEU A 62 4.04 -7.40 -6.27
CA LEU A 62 4.75 -6.75 -5.16
C LEU A 62 4.39 -7.39 -3.82
N ALA A 63 3.09 -7.60 -3.55
CA ALA A 63 2.62 -8.23 -2.33
C ALA A 63 3.14 -9.67 -2.20
N ALA A 64 3.12 -10.46 -3.28
CA ALA A 64 3.68 -11.82 -3.31
C ALA A 64 5.18 -11.83 -2.98
N GLY A 65 5.96 -10.90 -3.55
CA GLY A 65 7.38 -10.76 -3.24
C GLY A 65 7.64 -10.39 -1.78
N ARG A 66 6.83 -9.49 -1.21
CA ARG A 66 6.92 -9.08 0.20
C ARG A 66 6.53 -10.20 1.16
N LEU A 67 5.60 -11.06 0.76
CA LEU A 67 5.19 -12.24 1.51
C LEU A 67 6.13 -13.45 1.31
N GLY A 68 7.13 -13.35 0.43
CA GLY A 68 8.04 -14.45 0.13
C GLY A 68 7.40 -15.62 -0.63
N ILE A 69 6.26 -15.38 -1.30
CA ILE A 69 5.49 -16.41 -2.03
C ILE A 69 5.49 -16.20 -3.55
N ALA A 70 6.30 -15.27 -4.07
CA ALA A 70 6.33 -14.99 -5.51
C ALA A 70 6.77 -16.21 -6.35
N ASP A 71 7.66 -17.04 -5.80
CA ASP A 71 8.18 -18.25 -6.44
C ASP A 71 7.62 -19.53 -5.79
N ALA A 72 6.66 -19.41 -4.88
CA ALA A 72 6.07 -20.56 -4.21
C ALA A 72 5.15 -21.32 -5.19
N PRO A 73 5.42 -22.60 -5.48
CA PRO A 73 4.57 -23.37 -6.38
C PRO A 73 3.19 -23.56 -5.73
N GLY A 74 2.13 -23.29 -6.50
CA GLY A 74 0.77 -23.55 -6.05
C GLY A 74 0.24 -22.58 -5.00
N VAL A 75 0.84 -21.39 -4.86
CA VAL A 75 0.33 -20.32 -4.00
C VAL A 75 0.35 -19.02 -4.79
N GLU A 76 -0.77 -18.29 -4.78
CA GLU A 76 -0.83 -16.98 -5.39
C GLU A 76 -1.53 -15.95 -4.50
N VAL A 77 -1.12 -14.68 -4.67
CA VAL A 77 -1.93 -13.55 -4.22
C VAL A 77 -3.07 -13.37 -5.22
N ALA A 78 -4.30 -13.63 -4.81
CA ALA A 78 -5.50 -13.53 -5.64
C ALA A 78 -6.07 -12.11 -5.71
N ALA A 79 -5.95 -11.34 -4.62
CA ALA A 79 -6.39 -9.94 -4.55
C ALA A 79 -5.59 -9.16 -3.51
N VAL A 80 -5.49 -7.84 -3.69
CA VAL A 80 -4.92 -6.92 -2.71
C VAL A 80 -5.78 -5.67 -2.65
N ASP A 81 -6.12 -5.24 -1.44
CA ASP A 81 -6.88 -4.02 -1.17
C ASP A 81 -6.09 -3.14 -0.21
N PHE A 82 -5.85 -1.88 -0.59
CA PHE A 82 -5.30 -0.88 0.33
C PHE A 82 -6.36 -0.52 1.39
N ARG A 83 -5.94 -0.39 2.64
CA ARG A 83 -6.84 -0.08 3.77
C ARG A 83 -6.54 1.26 4.39
N GLU A 84 -5.28 1.49 4.77
CA GLU A 84 -4.86 2.73 5.42
C GLU A 84 -3.34 2.94 5.27
N LEU A 85 -2.92 4.20 5.23
CA LEU A 85 -1.59 4.60 5.63
C LEU A 85 -1.65 4.82 7.14
N ARG A 86 -1.12 3.86 7.88
CA ARG A 86 -0.95 3.97 9.32
C ARG A 86 0.35 4.68 9.61
N THR A 87 0.34 5.67 10.49
CA THR A 87 1.49 6.56 10.71
C THR A 87 1.52 7.09 12.13
N ASP A 88 2.68 7.54 12.61
CA ASP A 88 2.80 8.46 13.75
C ASP A 88 2.66 9.93 13.29
N GLU A 89 2.53 10.86 14.24
CA GLU A 89 2.41 12.29 13.97
C GLU A 89 3.67 12.87 13.32
N ALA A 90 4.84 12.34 13.69
CA ALA A 90 6.13 12.79 13.16
C ALA A 90 6.27 12.51 11.65
N TYR A 91 5.90 11.31 11.21
CA TYR A 91 5.86 10.94 9.80
C TYR A 91 4.76 11.72 9.07
N ARG A 92 3.58 11.94 9.69
CA ARG A 92 2.51 12.75 9.07
C ARG A 92 2.96 14.19 8.81
N GLY A 93 3.67 14.79 9.76
CA GLY A 93 4.29 16.11 9.59
C GLY A 93 5.31 16.10 8.46
N ALA A 94 6.28 15.18 8.51
CA ALA A 94 7.33 15.07 7.48
C ALA A 94 6.75 14.83 6.06
N LEU A 95 5.70 14.02 5.93
CA LEU A 95 5.01 13.78 4.66
C LEU A 95 4.39 15.07 4.13
N THR A 96 3.72 15.83 5.00
CA THR A 96 3.05 17.07 4.65
C THR A 96 4.07 18.12 4.20
N ASP A 97 5.18 18.25 4.93
CA ASP A 97 6.27 19.16 4.60
C ASP A 97 6.96 18.80 3.28
N ALA A 98 7.23 17.51 3.05
CA ALA A 98 7.86 17.04 1.82
C ALA A 98 6.96 17.27 0.59
N ILE A 99 5.64 17.10 0.72
CA ILE A 99 4.69 17.41 -0.36
C ILE A 99 4.61 18.93 -0.59
N ALA A 100 4.57 19.73 0.49
CA ALA A 100 4.48 21.19 0.39
C ALA A 100 5.72 21.80 -0.27
N ALA A 101 6.89 21.16 -0.14
CA ALA A 101 8.12 21.60 -0.75
C ALA A 101 8.09 21.56 -2.29
N ASP A 102 7.34 20.65 -2.90
CA ASP A 102 7.15 20.58 -4.35
C ASP A 102 5.81 19.94 -4.73
N LEU A 103 4.82 20.77 -5.03
CA LEU A 103 3.49 20.34 -5.48
C LEU A 103 3.45 19.95 -6.97
N GLY A 104 4.43 20.35 -7.77
CA GLY A 104 4.45 20.16 -9.22
C GLY A 104 4.25 18.70 -9.65
N PRO A 105 4.96 17.72 -9.07
CA PRO A 105 4.82 16.30 -9.38
C PRO A 105 3.45 15.71 -9.09
N PHE A 106 2.64 16.37 -8.26
CA PHE A 106 1.33 15.89 -7.85
C PHE A 106 0.19 16.50 -8.66
N ASN A 107 0.44 17.57 -9.43
CA ASN A 107 -0.57 18.33 -10.15
C ASN A 107 -1.77 18.65 -9.24
N ALA A 108 -1.49 19.36 -8.14
CA ALA A 108 -2.42 19.72 -7.08
C ALA A 108 -2.02 21.07 -6.50
N ASP A 109 -2.98 21.81 -5.96
CA ASP A 109 -2.78 23.17 -5.44
C ASP A 109 -2.53 23.20 -3.93
N SER A 110 -2.69 22.06 -3.23
CA SER A 110 -2.49 21.95 -1.79
C SER A 110 -2.12 20.54 -1.34
N VAL A 111 -1.49 20.42 -0.17
CA VAL A 111 -1.19 19.10 0.42
C VAL A 111 -2.45 18.28 0.68
N ASP A 112 -3.52 18.90 1.19
CA ASP A 112 -4.78 18.21 1.45
C ASP A 112 -5.41 17.64 0.17
N GLU A 113 -5.26 18.36 -0.95
CA GLU A 113 -5.64 17.83 -2.26
C GLU A 113 -4.79 16.62 -2.63
N VAL A 114 -3.47 16.66 -2.47
CA VAL A 114 -2.58 15.52 -2.74
C VAL A 114 -2.99 14.30 -1.90
N LEU A 115 -3.13 14.47 -0.58
CA LEU A 115 -3.49 13.37 0.31
C LEU A 115 -4.83 12.77 -0.08
N ARG A 116 -5.85 13.59 -0.35
CA ARG A 116 -7.16 13.11 -0.80
C ARG A 116 -7.12 12.48 -2.20
N LYS A 117 -6.30 13.00 -3.10
CA LYS A 117 -6.16 12.52 -4.48
C LYS A 117 -5.58 11.11 -4.54
N TYR A 118 -4.64 10.79 -3.67
CA TYR A 118 -3.94 9.50 -3.69
C TYR A 118 -4.39 8.55 -2.58
N LEU A 119 -4.50 9.05 -1.34
CA LEU A 119 -4.84 8.26 -0.14
C LEU A 119 -6.32 8.33 0.23
N GLY A 120 -7.12 9.18 -0.41
CA GLY A 120 -8.53 9.38 -0.05
C GLY A 120 -8.66 9.88 1.39
N SER A 121 -9.48 9.20 2.20
CA SER A 121 -9.60 9.45 3.64
C SER A 121 -8.83 8.44 4.50
N SER A 122 -7.94 7.66 3.89
CA SER A 122 -7.34 6.46 4.49
C SER A 122 -5.97 6.74 5.11
N VAL A 123 -5.83 7.83 5.87
CA VAL A 123 -4.63 8.11 6.66
C VAL A 123 -5.00 8.08 8.14
N HIS A 124 -4.32 7.24 8.91
CA HIS A 124 -4.61 6.99 10.31
C HIS A 124 -3.37 7.25 11.15
N VAL A 125 -3.41 8.34 11.92
CA VAL A 125 -2.36 8.67 12.89
C VAL A 125 -2.60 7.89 14.17
N ARG A 126 -1.54 7.29 14.73
CA ARG A 126 -1.52 6.61 16.02
C ARG A 126 -0.62 7.34 17.00
N ASP A 127 -0.99 7.27 18.28
CA ASP A 127 -0.23 7.81 19.42
C ASP A 127 1.06 7.02 19.70
#